data_AF-A0A077AY51-F1
#
_entry.id   AF-A0A077AY51-F1
#
_cell.length_a   1.000
_cell.length_b   1.000
_cell.length_c   1.000
_cell.angle_alpha   90.00
_cell.angle_beta   90.00
_cell.angle_gamma   90.00
#
_symmetry.space_group_name_H-M   'P 1'
#
loop_
_entity.id
_entity.type
_entity.pdbx_description
1 polymer ?
#
loop_
_entity_poly.entity_id
_entity_poly.type
_entity_poly.pdbx_seq_one_letter_code
_entity_poly.pdbx_strand_id
1 'polypeptide(L)'
;MSFKRSSEFQLANELIIHIFSYLPMPNLLTCSQVCKTWETLSEEPMLWKQICLIIYGDYPLERASKENAKYHWLRIYVNTLSDPIQMADIIYKHNLNTDHPFQKYRRLLPFETKELINEQVALADKKALINFGKMRFNYYNNYIYYDYEEDPKTTIGIIESLVQHGNQEAIRIKLYGLIFGEYGYKKNTESAIDFARDLIKEGHQKAISQKELCWLELGAKSYNGQEYPNNFVALLENLVEEGHKAVIAWTIGSLMVELGEEEGSRAAVAFNEKIALQGNQTAINIKIQGLAKGKNGYPKNPEAAVAFNETLVERGDEKAIKRKLKGLEEGKYGYVRNRKATVAFNEILIKQGNQKAIKRKLTGLTYGKYGYIENPREAFVFNETLVERGDEKAIKRRLFKFSPVLQSEGGDQMWLNETLVEKGDKKAIKRKLLGLTFSHYGYVANYEAAIAFIEGLIKQGNKKAIRLKLKGLTYGRYGYLKNTTELKAWIEAEAVKGARWAYYCTAIGLKHGIFGFTIDHDKAVEYIKFYKIPY
;
A
#
# COMPACT_ATOMS: atom_id res chain seq x y z
N MET A 1 23.97 62.55 -31.05
CA MET A 1 23.99 62.96 -29.63
C MET A 1 24.13 61.72 -28.78
N SER A 2 25.33 61.47 -28.24
CA SER A 2 25.59 60.43 -27.25
C SER A 2 25.08 60.95 -25.90
N PHE A 3 24.03 60.33 -25.37
CA PHE A 3 23.65 60.55 -23.98
C PHE A 3 24.74 59.93 -23.10
N LYS A 4 25.63 60.75 -22.57
CA LYS A 4 26.41 60.41 -21.37
C LYS A 4 25.37 60.04 -20.31
N ARG A 5 25.24 58.74 -19.99
CA ARG A 5 24.55 58.30 -18.78
C ARG A 5 25.18 59.07 -17.63
N SER A 6 24.40 59.95 -17.01
CA SER A 6 24.69 60.49 -15.69
C SER A 6 25.10 59.33 -14.80
N SER A 7 26.17 59.49 -14.03
CA SER A 7 26.58 58.57 -12.98
C SER A 7 25.43 58.43 -11.98
N GLU A 8 24.52 57.49 -12.28
CA GLU A 8 23.38 57.17 -11.45
C GLU A 8 23.88 56.74 -10.07
N PHE A 9 23.26 57.28 -9.03
CA PHE A 9 23.54 57.02 -7.63
C PHE A 9 23.54 55.50 -7.36
N GLN A 10 24.72 54.88 -7.43
CA GLN A 10 24.88 53.49 -7.07
C GLN A 10 24.96 53.40 -5.54
N LEU A 11 23.99 52.70 -4.94
CA LEU A 11 23.98 52.48 -3.50
C LEU A 11 25.27 51.74 -3.12
N ALA A 12 25.94 52.20 -2.06
CA ALA A 12 27.14 51.53 -1.55
C ALA A 12 26.80 50.08 -1.16
N ASN A 13 27.71 49.14 -1.44
CA ASN A 13 27.50 47.70 -1.22
C ASN A 13 27.16 47.39 0.24
N GLU A 14 27.73 48.14 1.18
CA GLU A 14 27.50 48.02 2.62
C GLU A 14 26.04 48.30 2.98
N LEU A 15 25.41 49.28 2.33
CA LEU A 15 23.99 49.59 2.53
C LEU A 15 23.10 48.50 1.94
N ILE A 16 23.46 47.92 0.80
CA ILE A 16 22.72 46.81 0.19
C ILE A 16 22.79 45.56 1.09
N ILE A 17 23.97 45.23 1.62
CA ILE A 17 24.13 44.13 2.58
C ILE A 17 23.31 44.41 3.84
N HIS A 18 23.32 45.64 4.37
CA HIS A 18 22.50 46.00 5.52
C HIS A 18 20.99 45.88 5.23
N ILE A 19 20.53 46.17 4.01
CA ILE A 19 19.13 45.93 3.63
C ILE A 19 18.86 44.42 3.57
N PHE A 20 19.76 43.65 2.97
CA PHE A 20 19.64 42.20 2.84
C PHE A 20 19.56 41.49 4.20
N SER A 21 20.20 42.01 5.26
CA SER A 21 20.13 41.39 6.59
C SER A 21 18.75 41.40 7.23
N TYR A 22 17.82 42.25 6.76
CA TYR A 22 16.44 42.26 7.23
C TYR A 22 15.48 41.43 6.36
N LEU A 23 15.96 40.85 5.26
CA LEU A 23 15.12 40.08 4.36
C LEU A 23 14.94 38.63 4.86
N PRO A 24 13.72 38.07 4.81
CA PRO A 24 13.52 36.64 5.03
C PRO A 24 14.20 35.83 3.92
N MET A 25 14.61 34.59 4.22
CA MET A 25 15.41 33.75 3.30
C MET A 25 14.85 33.66 1.86
N PRO A 26 13.55 33.47 1.61
CA PRO A 26 13.01 33.44 0.24
C PRO A 26 13.27 34.73 -0.54
N ASN A 27 13.20 35.88 0.14
CA ASN A 27 13.42 37.17 -0.49
C ASN A 27 14.91 37.40 -0.76
N LEU A 28 15.80 36.96 0.13
CA LEU A 28 17.25 37.02 -0.10
C LEU A 28 17.67 36.18 -1.31
N LEU A 29 17.07 34.99 -1.50
CA LEU A 29 17.29 34.16 -2.70
C LEU A 29 16.75 34.84 -3.97
N THR A 30 15.69 35.62 -3.86
CA THR A 30 15.15 36.38 -5.01
C THR A 30 16.08 37.55 -5.36
N CYS A 31 16.65 38.22 -4.37
CA CYS A 31 17.66 39.26 -4.58
C CYS A 31 18.88 38.74 -5.36
N SER A 32 19.28 37.47 -5.14
CA SER A 32 20.41 36.88 -5.87
C SER A 32 20.16 36.71 -7.37
N GLN A 33 18.92 36.85 -7.84
CA GLN A 33 18.53 36.69 -9.24
C GLN A 33 18.38 38.03 -9.98
N VAL A 34 18.50 39.16 -9.28
CA VAL A 34 18.25 40.50 -9.86
C VAL A 34 19.38 40.94 -10.78
N CYS A 35 20.62 40.88 -10.31
CA CYS A 35 21.82 41.21 -11.10
C CYS A 35 23.07 40.57 -10.47
N LYS A 36 24.19 40.53 -11.21
CA LYS A 36 25.46 39.94 -10.73
C LYS A 36 25.96 40.56 -9.43
N THR A 37 25.83 41.87 -9.27
CA THR A 37 26.23 42.56 -8.03
C THR A 37 25.40 42.07 -6.84
N TRP A 38 24.10 41.93 -7.01
CA TRP A 38 23.21 41.46 -5.94
C TRP A 38 23.38 39.96 -5.67
N GLU A 39 23.67 39.18 -6.71
CA GLU A 39 24.10 37.78 -6.56
C GLU A 39 25.30 37.70 -5.60
N THR A 40 26.39 38.42 -5.89
CA THR A 40 27.58 38.45 -5.03
C THR A 40 27.26 38.92 -3.62
N LEU A 41 26.54 40.03 -3.46
CA LEU A 41 26.21 40.58 -2.13
C LEU A 41 25.27 39.67 -1.33
N SER A 42 24.39 38.92 -1.99
CA SER A 42 23.52 37.94 -1.33
C SER A 42 24.28 36.71 -0.82
N GLU A 43 25.52 36.51 -1.24
CA GLU A 43 26.39 35.41 -0.78
C GLU A 43 27.28 35.79 0.40
N GLU A 44 27.19 37.03 0.88
CA GLU A 44 27.97 37.51 2.02
C GLU A 44 27.76 36.62 3.26
N PRO A 45 28.83 36.01 3.81
CA PRO A 45 28.71 35.04 4.91
C PRO A 45 28.00 35.58 6.14
N MET A 46 28.11 36.88 6.43
CA MET A 46 27.45 37.50 7.59
C MET A 46 25.91 37.49 7.47
N LEU A 47 25.37 37.59 6.26
CA LEU A 47 23.92 37.51 6.03
C LEU A 47 23.38 36.12 6.38
N TRP A 48 24.07 35.08 5.91
CA TRP A 48 23.67 33.69 6.16
C TRP A 48 23.87 33.30 7.62
N LYS A 49 24.88 33.85 8.30
CA LYS A 49 25.03 33.74 9.76
C LYS A 49 23.82 34.32 10.50
N GLN A 50 23.38 35.53 10.15
CA GLN A 50 22.20 36.15 10.75
C GLN A 50 20.91 35.38 10.46
N ILE A 51 20.72 34.90 9.22
CA ILE A 51 19.59 34.05 8.86
C ILE A 51 19.59 32.75 9.66
N CYS A 52 20.74 32.10 9.83
CA CYS A 52 20.87 30.90 10.65
C CYS A 52 20.54 31.17 12.12
N LEU A 53 20.91 32.33 12.66
CA LEU A 53 20.56 32.76 14.03
C LEU A 53 19.04 32.98 14.17
N ILE A 54 18.38 33.54 13.16
CA ILE A 54 16.92 33.74 13.16
C ILE A 54 16.18 32.41 13.07
N ILE A 55 16.71 31.45 12.30
CA ILE A 55 16.07 30.16 12.02
C ILE A 55 16.24 29.12 13.16
N TYR A 56 17.20 29.32 14.10
CA TYR A 56 17.52 28.49 15.27
C TYR A 56 17.79 26.97 15.03
N GLY A 57 19.01 26.52 15.39
CA GLY A 57 19.20 25.34 16.26
C GLY A 57 20.09 24.17 15.80
N ASP A 58 20.28 23.94 14.50
CA ASP A 58 20.88 22.67 14.05
C ASP A 58 22.41 22.71 13.83
N TYR A 59 23.00 23.91 13.77
CA TYR A 59 24.41 24.07 13.39
C TYR A 59 25.15 25.03 14.34
N PRO A 60 26.38 24.68 14.76
CA PRO A 60 27.30 25.64 15.37
C PRO A 60 27.51 26.87 14.47
N LEU A 61 27.83 28.02 15.06
CA LEU A 61 28.01 29.30 14.32
C LEU A 61 29.08 29.18 13.21
N GLU A 62 30.05 28.29 13.43
CA GLU A 62 31.15 27.98 12.50
C GLU A 62 30.66 27.24 11.24
N ARG A 63 29.44 26.69 11.26
CA ARG A 63 28.80 25.96 10.14
C ARG A 63 27.63 26.72 9.52
N ALA A 64 27.41 27.98 9.87
CA ALA A 64 26.31 28.80 9.36
C ALA A 64 26.57 29.28 7.91
N SER A 65 26.62 28.35 6.96
CA SER A 65 26.72 28.62 5.52
C SER A 65 25.34 28.71 4.84
N LYS A 66 25.32 29.29 3.64
CA LYS A 66 24.14 29.34 2.75
C LYS A 66 23.54 27.96 2.50
N GLU A 67 24.39 26.96 2.26
CA GLU A 67 23.99 25.58 1.98
C GLU A 67 23.32 24.95 3.19
N ASN A 68 23.84 25.16 4.39
CA ASN A 68 23.26 24.62 5.62
C ASN A 68 21.92 25.30 5.96
N ALA A 69 21.80 26.61 5.73
CA ALA A 69 20.52 27.31 5.85
C ALA A 69 19.47 26.74 4.89
N LYS A 70 19.85 26.48 3.62
CA LYS A 70 18.98 25.84 2.63
C LYS A 70 18.55 24.43 3.06
N TYR A 71 19.49 23.59 3.51
CA TYR A 71 19.19 22.23 3.94
C TYR A 71 18.25 22.19 5.14
N HIS A 72 18.47 23.06 6.12
CA HIS A 72 17.59 23.17 7.27
C HIS A 72 16.17 23.54 6.85
N TRP A 73 16.00 24.53 5.98
CA TRP A 73 14.68 24.92 5.50
C TRP A 73 13.98 23.82 4.70
N LEU A 74 14.71 23.11 3.84
CA LEU A 74 14.18 21.97 3.11
C LEU A 74 13.74 20.84 4.05
N ARG A 75 14.44 20.61 5.16
CA ARG A 75 14.02 19.65 6.20
C ARG A 75 12.74 20.10 6.90
N ILE A 76 12.60 21.40 7.22
CA ILE A 76 11.34 21.93 7.76
C ILE A 76 10.21 21.73 6.76
N TYR A 77 10.42 22.09 5.50
CA TYR A 77 9.42 21.96 4.45
C TYR A 77 8.99 20.50 4.27
N VAL A 78 9.93 19.55 4.24
CA VAL A 78 9.61 18.12 4.23
C VAL A 78 8.72 17.72 5.41
N ASN A 79 9.00 18.22 6.62
CA ASN A 79 8.21 17.93 7.81
C ASN A 79 6.81 18.59 7.82
N THR A 80 6.54 19.56 6.96
CA THR A 80 5.18 20.13 6.80
C THR A 80 4.36 19.42 5.72
N LEU A 81 4.99 18.58 4.88
CA LEU A 81 4.30 17.81 3.85
C LEU A 81 3.54 16.62 4.45
N SER A 82 2.37 16.33 3.89
CA SER A 82 1.55 15.15 4.25
C SER A 82 1.68 14.00 3.25
N ASP A 83 2.28 14.25 2.07
CA ASP A 83 2.45 13.26 1.01
C ASP A 83 3.82 12.57 1.16
N PRO A 84 3.86 11.27 1.50
CA PRO A 84 5.12 10.55 1.68
C PRO A 84 5.96 10.44 0.41
N ILE A 85 5.36 10.56 -0.78
CA ILE A 85 6.10 10.51 -2.05
C ILE A 85 6.87 11.82 -2.25
N GLN A 86 6.24 12.97 -2.02
CA GLN A 86 6.90 14.27 -2.11
C GLN A 86 7.97 14.47 -1.04
N MET A 87 7.72 13.99 0.19
CA MET A 87 8.72 13.98 1.26
C MET A 87 9.99 13.22 0.83
N ALA A 88 9.83 11.98 0.33
CA ALA A 88 10.95 11.16 -0.10
C ALA A 88 11.72 11.76 -1.27
N ASP A 89 11.03 12.35 -2.25
CA ASP A 89 11.67 13.01 -3.40
C ASP A 89 12.59 14.16 -2.98
N ILE A 90 12.10 15.05 -2.11
CA ILE A 90 12.85 16.21 -1.64
C ILE A 90 14.04 15.78 -0.77
N ILE A 91 13.85 14.79 0.12
CA ILE A 91 14.92 14.23 0.95
C ILE A 91 16.05 13.68 0.07
N TYR A 92 15.72 12.90 -0.96
CA TYR A 92 16.70 12.27 -1.84
C TYR A 92 17.40 13.30 -2.75
N LYS A 93 16.62 14.15 -3.42
CA LYS A 93 17.12 15.14 -4.39
C LYS A 93 18.15 16.09 -3.77
N HIS A 94 17.95 16.46 -2.52
CA HIS A 94 18.82 17.39 -1.80
C HIS A 94 19.72 16.71 -0.79
N ASN A 95 19.76 15.36 -0.79
CA ASN A 95 20.59 14.56 0.10
C ASN A 95 20.46 14.97 1.59
N LEU A 96 19.24 15.29 2.04
CA LEU A 96 18.98 15.95 3.33
C LEU A 96 19.40 15.11 4.55
N ASN A 97 19.68 13.82 4.34
CA ASN A 97 20.13 12.86 5.35
C ASN A 97 21.65 12.84 5.59
N THR A 98 22.45 13.48 4.73
CA THR A 98 23.92 13.52 4.86
C THR A 98 24.34 14.63 5.82
N ASP A 99 25.34 14.36 6.67
CA ASP A 99 25.86 15.27 7.71
C ASP A 99 24.79 15.85 8.66
N HIS A 100 23.76 15.05 8.92
CA HIS A 100 22.69 15.42 9.82
C HIS A 100 23.24 15.55 11.26
N PRO A 101 22.98 16.65 12.00
CA PRO A 101 23.49 16.82 13.38
C PRO A 101 22.99 15.74 14.36
N PHE A 102 21.93 15.00 13.98
CA PHE A 102 21.43 13.85 14.72
C PHE A 102 21.94 12.48 14.22
N GLN A 103 22.92 12.45 13.30
CA GLN A 103 23.53 11.21 12.81
C GLN A 103 24.11 10.35 13.94
N LYS A 104 24.57 10.97 15.04
CA LYS A 104 25.00 10.28 16.27
C LYS A 104 23.88 9.54 17.02
N TYR A 105 22.61 9.91 16.82
CA TYR A 105 21.45 9.27 17.44
C TYR A 105 20.82 8.19 16.55
N ARG A 106 21.37 7.97 15.34
CA ARG A 106 20.91 6.95 14.39
C ARG A 106 20.95 5.53 14.97
N ARG A 107 21.85 5.26 15.92
CA ARG A 107 21.96 3.96 16.63
C ARG A 107 20.92 3.76 17.75
N LEU A 108 20.13 4.78 18.10
CA LEU A 108 19.14 4.72 19.18
C LEU A 108 17.70 4.54 18.68
N LEU A 109 17.49 4.55 17.35
CA LEU A 109 16.20 4.28 16.74
C LEU A 109 16.05 2.77 16.49
N PRO A 110 15.10 2.08 17.13
CA PRO A 110 14.89 0.65 16.94
C PRO A 110 14.19 0.30 15.61
N PHE A 111 14.28 1.19 14.60
CA PHE A 111 13.55 1.09 13.34
C PHE A 111 14.43 0.72 12.14
N GLU A 112 15.69 0.30 12.34
CA GLU A 112 16.39 -0.45 11.30
C GLU A 112 15.87 -1.90 11.27
N THR A 113 14.59 -2.06 10.91
CA THR A 113 14.14 -3.34 10.38
C THR A 113 14.61 -3.43 8.93
N LYS A 114 14.91 -4.65 8.51
CA LYS A 114 15.22 -5.08 7.13
C LYS A 114 14.25 -4.49 6.08
N GLU A 115 13.07 -4.05 6.50
CA GLU A 115 12.02 -3.41 5.69
C GLU A 115 12.38 -2.00 5.18
N LEU A 116 13.12 -1.18 5.94
CA LEU A 116 13.49 0.17 5.49
C LEU A 116 14.60 0.14 4.42
N ILE A 117 15.52 -0.81 4.53
CA ILE A 117 16.53 -1.11 3.51
C ILE A 117 15.85 -1.63 2.24
N ASN A 118 14.87 -2.52 2.39
CA ASN A 118 14.05 -3.00 1.26
C ASN A 118 13.22 -1.89 0.61
N GLU A 119 12.72 -0.90 1.37
CA GLU A 119 12.03 0.27 0.83
C GLU A 119 12.96 1.22 0.07
N GLN A 120 14.19 1.44 0.55
CA GLN A 120 15.18 2.28 -0.13
C GLN A 120 15.71 1.62 -1.42
N VAL A 121 15.91 0.30 -1.41
CA VAL A 121 16.21 -0.49 -2.62
C VAL A 121 15.01 -0.44 -3.59
N ALA A 122 13.78 -0.64 -3.11
CA ALA A 122 12.58 -0.54 -3.94
C ALA A 122 12.35 0.87 -4.52
N LEU A 123 12.79 1.94 -3.85
CA LEU A 123 12.72 3.32 -4.38
C LEU A 123 13.77 3.60 -5.45
N ALA A 124 15.01 3.11 -5.28
CA ALA A 124 16.05 3.20 -6.31
C ALA A 124 15.66 2.39 -7.55
N ASP A 125 15.09 1.21 -7.34
CA ASP A 125 14.52 0.32 -8.35
C ASP A 125 13.38 0.98 -9.13
N LYS A 126 12.46 1.67 -8.44
CA LYS A 126 11.33 2.38 -9.07
C LYS A 126 11.77 3.55 -9.95
N LYS A 127 12.85 4.25 -9.59
CA LYS A 127 13.39 5.37 -10.37
C LYS A 127 14.08 4.88 -11.65
N ALA A 128 14.85 3.79 -11.56
CA ALA A 128 15.43 3.12 -12.73
C ALA A 128 14.32 2.59 -13.67
N LEU A 129 13.26 1.99 -13.12
CA LEU A 129 12.08 1.52 -13.86
C LEU A 129 11.27 2.63 -14.53
N ILE A 130 11.17 3.83 -13.94
CA ILE A 130 10.48 4.98 -14.58
C ILE A 130 11.29 5.49 -15.77
N ASN A 131 12.62 5.54 -15.65
CA ASN A 131 13.48 5.92 -16.77
C ASN A 131 13.48 4.85 -17.88
N PHE A 132 13.47 3.57 -17.50
CA PHE A 132 13.37 2.45 -18.45
C PHE A 132 11.96 2.29 -19.06
N GLY A 133 10.91 2.59 -18.30
CA GLY A 133 9.52 2.63 -18.77
C GLY A 133 9.30 3.74 -19.81
N LYS A 134 10.01 4.86 -19.70
CA LYS A 134 10.07 5.90 -20.74
C LYS A 134 10.75 5.40 -22.02
N MET A 135 11.80 4.58 -21.94
CA MET A 135 12.37 3.89 -23.12
C MET A 135 11.36 2.93 -23.77
N ARG A 136 10.65 2.12 -22.97
CA ARG A 136 9.69 1.11 -23.47
C ARG A 136 8.44 1.72 -24.11
N PHE A 137 7.95 2.85 -23.58
CA PHE A 137 6.78 3.55 -24.13
C PHE A 137 7.08 4.21 -25.49
N ASN A 138 8.32 4.66 -25.71
CA ASN A 138 8.75 5.23 -26.98
C ASN A 138 8.92 4.15 -28.08
N TYR A 139 9.37 2.94 -27.72
CA TYR A 139 9.56 1.84 -28.68
C TYR A 139 8.25 1.26 -29.25
N TYR A 140 7.16 1.25 -28.45
CA TYR A 140 5.88 0.65 -28.88
C TYR A 140 4.91 1.63 -29.56
N ASN A 141 5.08 2.94 -29.41
CA ASN A 141 4.08 3.93 -29.84
C ASN A 141 4.48 4.83 -31.02
N ASN A 142 5.73 4.79 -31.52
CA ASN A 142 6.11 5.63 -32.67
C ASN A 142 6.95 4.86 -33.70
N TYR A 143 6.42 4.78 -34.92
CA TYR A 143 7.18 4.65 -36.17
C TYR A 143 7.91 5.97 -36.47
N ILE A 144 8.76 6.43 -35.56
CA ILE A 144 9.70 7.53 -35.81
C ILE A 144 11.04 7.10 -35.22
N TYR A 145 11.97 6.75 -36.12
CA TYR A 145 13.39 6.61 -35.84
C TYR A 145 13.90 7.92 -35.24
N TYR A 146 14.22 7.94 -33.96
CA TYR A 146 15.12 8.92 -33.38
C TYR A 146 16.39 8.17 -32.94
N ASP A 147 17.52 8.54 -33.54
CA ASP A 147 18.88 8.13 -33.18
C ASP A 147 19.24 8.65 -31.78
N TYR A 148 18.78 7.96 -30.75
CA TYR A 148 19.55 7.89 -29.51
C TYR A 148 20.34 6.58 -29.56
N GLU A 149 21.57 6.65 -30.08
CA GLU A 149 22.59 5.63 -29.89
C GLU A 149 22.98 5.60 -28.39
N GLU A 150 22.11 5.10 -27.53
CA GLU A 150 22.55 4.68 -26.20
C GLU A 150 23.35 3.39 -26.36
N ASP A 151 24.64 3.46 -26.01
CA ASP A 151 25.57 2.32 -26.05
C ASP A 151 24.94 1.11 -25.33
N PRO A 152 24.70 -0.02 -26.03
CA PRO A 152 24.17 -1.25 -25.43
C PRO A 152 24.95 -1.70 -24.19
N LYS A 153 26.24 -1.37 -24.09
CA LYS A 153 27.07 -1.66 -22.91
C LYS A 153 26.61 -0.90 -21.67
N THR A 154 26.13 0.33 -21.82
CA THR A 154 25.60 1.15 -20.72
C THR A 154 24.30 0.58 -20.19
N THR A 155 23.43 0.10 -21.09
CA THR A 155 22.16 -0.55 -20.72
C THR A 155 22.37 -1.88 -19.99
N ILE A 156 23.27 -2.74 -20.50
CA ILE A 156 23.63 -4.01 -19.83
C ILE A 156 24.22 -3.75 -18.45
N GLY A 157 25.12 -2.76 -18.31
CA GLY A 157 25.75 -2.43 -17.02
C GLY A 157 24.73 -2.05 -15.94
N ILE A 158 23.68 -1.30 -16.30
CA ILE A 158 22.59 -0.93 -15.37
C ILE A 158 21.76 -2.16 -15.01
N ILE A 159 21.40 -3.00 -15.98
CA ILE A 159 20.62 -4.23 -15.74
C ILE A 159 21.40 -5.19 -14.82
N GLU A 160 22.68 -5.42 -15.10
CA GLU A 160 23.55 -6.28 -14.28
C GLU A 160 23.67 -5.76 -12.83
N SER A 161 23.85 -4.45 -12.66
CA SER A 161 23.90 -3.85 -11.33
C SER A 161 22.58 -4.05 -10.56
N LEU A 162 21.43 -3.84 -11.19
CA LEU A 162 20.13 -4.02 -10.55
C LEU A 162 19.83 -5.50 -10.23
N VAL A 163 20.28 -6.41 -11.09
CA VAL A 163 20.21 -7.87 -10.86
C VAL A 163 20.97 -8.25 -9.58
N GLN A 164 22.18 -7.73 -9.38
CA GLN A 164 22.97 -7.97 -8.16
C GLN A 164 22.27 -7.51 -6.87
N HIS A 165 21.35 -6.56 -6.97
CA HIS A 165 20.55 -6.07 -5.84
C HIS A 165 19.20 -6.80 -5.70
N GLY A 166 18.95 -7.86 -6.48
CA GLY A 166 17.74 -8.66 -6.40
C GLY A 166 16.50 -8.00 -7.02
N ASN A 167 16.67 -7.01 -7.89
CA ASN A 167 15.56 -6.32 -8.56
C ASN A 167 14.81 -7.28 -9.49
N GLN A 168 13.52 -7.52 -9.21
CA GLN A 168 12.72 -8.51 -9.93
C GLN A 168 12.53 -8.18 -11.43
N GLU A 169 12.40 -6.90 -11.78
CA GLU A 169 12.21 -6.51 -13.18
C GLU A 169 13.52 -6.59 -13.96
N ALA A 170 14.65 -6.22 -13.36
CA ALA A 170 15.96 -6.32 -14.00
C ALA A 170 16.35 -7.79 -14.23
N ILE A 171 16.08 -8.66 -13.25
CA ILE A 171 16.16 -10.12 -13.38
C ILE A 171 15.37 -10.58 -14.60
N ARG A 172 14.14 -10.08 -14.74
CA ARG A 172 13.27 -10.46 -15.84
C ARG A 172 13.75 -9.99 -17.20
N ILE A 173 14.24 -8.76 -17.27
CA ILE A 173 14.78 -8.17 -18.49
C ILE A 173 16.04 -8.92 -18.93
N LYS A 174 16.93 -9.27 -18.00
CA LYS A 174 18.13 -10.07 -18.28
C LYS A 174 17.76 -11.47 -18.79
N LEU A 175 16.83 -12.16 -18.12
CA LEU A 175 16.33 -13.47 -18.60
C LEU A 175 15.75 -13.37 -20.01
N TYR A 176 14.89 -12.37 -20.26
CA TYR A 176 14.34 -12.14 -21.59
C TYR A 176 15.42 -11.85 -22.63
N GLY A 177 16.38 -10.98 -22.29
CA GLY A 177 17.50 -10.62 -23.14
C GLY A 177 18.33 -11.84 -23.53
N LEU A 178 18.67 -12.70 -22.56
CA LEU A 178 19.42 -13.93 -22.81
C LEU A 178 18.61 -14.95 -23.64
N ILE A 179 17.29 -15.06 -23.43
CA ILE A 179 16.47 -16.03 -24.17
C ILE A 179 16.22 -15.59 -25.62
N PHE A 180 15.99 -14.30 -25.86
CA PHE A 180 15.54 -13.79 -27.16
C PHE A 180 16.60 -13.00 -27.93
N GLY A 181 17.71 -12.62 -27.30
CA GLY A 181 18.74 -11.78 -27.92
C GLY A 181 18.38 -10.31 -27.92
N GLU A 182 17.81 -9.84 -26.81
CA GLU A 182 17.21 -8.51 -26.67
C GLU A 182 17.95 -7.68 -25.61
N TYR A 183 17.72 -6.37 -25.58
CA TYR A 183 18.31 -5.46 -24.57
C TYR A 183 19.84 -5.47 -24.50
N GLY A 184 20.49 -5.70 -25.65
CA GLY A 184 21.95 -5.78 -25.76
C GLY A 184 22.55 -7.14 -25.39
N TYR A 185 21.75 -8.07 -24.85
CA TYR A 185 22.21 -9.43 -24.60
C TYR A 185 22.22 -10.24 -25.90
N LYS A 186 23.30 -11.00 -26.13
CA LYS A 186 23.33 -12.00 -27.20
C LYS A 186 22.46 -13.18 -26.78
N LYS A 187 21.60 -13.68 -27.69
CA LYS A 187 20.78 -14.86 -27.45
C LYS A 187 21.66 -16.03 -27.01
N ASN A 188 21.48 -16.48 -25.77
CA ASN A 188 22.19 -17.58 -25.15
C ASN A 188 21.28 -18.24 -24.10
N THR A 189 20.55 -19.27 -24.53
CA THR A 189 19.62 -20.02 -23.69
C THR A 189 20.32 -20.72 -22.52
N GLU A 190 21.55 -21.19 -22.70
CA GLU A 190 22.33 -21.86 -21.65
C GLU A 190 22.66 -20.88 -20.52
N SER A 191 23.16 -19.69 -20.86
CA SER A 191 23.38 -18.62 -19.87
C SER A 191 22.09 -18.15 -19.20
N ALA A 192 20.95 -18.18 -19.92
CA ALA A 192 19.65 -17.87 -19.31
C ALA A 192 19.23 -18.93 -18.28
N ILE A 193 19.47 -20.21 -18.58
CA ILE A 193 19.17 -21.34 -17.68
C ILE A 193 20.07 -21.30 -16.44
N ASP A 194 21.38 -21.07 -16.61
CA ASP A 194 22.31 -20.98 -15.48
C ASP A 194 22.00 -19.77 -14.60
N PHE A 195 21.70 -18.62 -15.22
CA PHE A 195 21.27 -17.44 -14.47
C PHE A 195 19.98 -17.68 -13.67
N ALA A 196 19.00 -18.38 -14.26
CA ALA A 196 17.79 -18.77 -13.53
C ALA A 196 18.09 -19.72 -12.35
N ARG A 197 19.00 -20.70 -12.54
CA ARG A 197 19.43 -21.63 -11.49
C ARG A 197 20.07 -20.90 -10.31
N ASP A 198 20.94 -19.94 -10.58
CA ASP A 198 21.63 -19.18 -9.54
C ASP A 198 20.66 -18.32 -8.73
N LEU A 199 19.72 -17.64 -9.40
CA LEU A 199 18.65 -16.90 -8.72
C LEU A 199 17.81 -17.78 -7.78
N ILE A 200 17.57 -19.03 -8.16
CA ILE A 200 16.82 -19.97 -7.32
C ILE A 200 17.64 -20.40 -6.10
N LYS A 201 18.93 -20.72 -6.30
CA LYS A 201 19.84 -21.04 -5.18
C LYS A 201 19.92 -19.90 -4.16
N GLU A 202 19.86 -18.66 -4.64
CA GLU A 202 19.90 -17.45 -3.83
C GLU A 202 18.54 -17.08 -3.19
N GLY A 203 17.47 -17.83 -3.46
CA GLY A 203 16.14 -17.57 -2.88
C GLY A 203 15.35 -16.46 -3.58
N HIS A 204 15.70 -16.13 -4.83
CA HIS A 204 15.02 -15.15 -5.67
C HIS A 204 13.95 -15.78 -6.58
N GLN A 205 13.42 -16.96 -6.28
CA GLN A 205 12.47 -17.68 -7.14
C GLN A 205 11.18 -16.89 -7.45
N LYS A 206 10.80 -15.93 -6.61
CA LYS A 206 9.66 -15.01 -6.87
C LYS A 206 9.93 -13.99 -7.98
N ALA A 207 11.19 -13.78 -8.34
CA ALA A 207 11.60 -12.84 -9.40
C ALA A 207 11.46 -13.44 -10.81
N ILE A 208 11.48 -14.77 -10.92
CA ILE A 208 11.29 -15.45 -12.20
C ILE A 208 9.79 -15.61 -12.43
N SER A 209 9.22 -14.88 -13.37
CA SER A 209 7.80 -15.05 -13.66
C SER A 209 7.53 -16.39 -14.34
N GLN A 210 6.32 -16.86 -14.14
CA GLN A 210 5.73 -18.00 -14.82
C GLN A 210 5.90 -17.99 -16.35
N LYS A 211 6.01 -16.82 -16.97
CA LYS A 211 6.20 -16.67 -18.42
C LYS A 211 7.65 -16.95 -18.84
N GLU A 212 8.61 -16.62 -17.98
CA GLU A 212 10.04 -16.74 -18.25
C GLU A 212 10.54 -18.17 -18.07
N LEU A 213 9.97 -18.90 -17.12
CA LEU A 213 10.20 -20.34 -16.98
C LEU A 213 9.74 -21.09 -18.25
N CYS A 214 8.54 -20.78 -18.76
CA CYS A 214 8.06 -21.35 -20.02
C CYS A 214 8.95 -20.98 -21.21
N TRP A 215 9.56 -19.79 -21.21
CA TRP A 215 10.45 -19.33 -22.27
C TRP A 215 11.82 -20.01 -22.23
N LEU A 216 12.39 -20.21 -21.04
CA LEU A 216 13.63 -20.99 -20.85
C LEU A 216 13.46 -22.41 -21.40
N GLU A 217 12.27 -22.98 -21.23
CA GLU A 217 11.95 -24.32 -21.70
C GLU A 217 11.70 -24.41 -23.21
N LEU A 218 10.96 -23.47 -23.79
CA LEU A 218 10.77 -23.38 -25.24
C LEU A 218 12.09 -23.07 -25.98
N GLY A 219 12.94 -22.22 -25.38
CA GLY A 219 14.27 -21.94 -25.84
C GLY A 219 15.17 -23.18 -25.83
N ALA A 220 15.08 -24.00 -24.78
CA ALA A 220 15.82 -25.26 -24.65
C ALA A 220 15.39 -26.31 -25.69
N LYS A 221 14.07 -26.48 -25.95
CA LYS A 221 13.57 -27.39 -27.01
C LYS A 221 14.00 -26.97 -28.41
N SER A 222 14.04 -25.66 -28.69
CA SER A 222 14.49 -25.14 -29.99
C SER A 222 16.00 -25.36 -30.23
N TYR A 223 16.75 -25.70 -29.19
CA TYR A 223 18.18 -25.98 -29.23
C TYR A 223 18.40 -27.49 -29.43
N ASN A 224 18.49 -27.90 -30.70
CA ASN A 224 19.06 -29.16 -31.17
C ASN A 224 18.41 -30.50 -30.78
N GLY A 225 17.20 -30.54 -30.22
CA GLY A 225 16.49 -31.80 -29.98
C GLY A 225 17.17 -32.76 -29.00
N GLN A 226 18.04 -32.24 -28.12
CA GLN A 226 18.66 -33.02 -27.05
C GLN A 226 17.74 -33.17 -25.84
N GLU A 227 17.87 -34.30 -25.12
CA GLU A 227 17.16 -34.56 -23.87
C GLU A 227 17.49 -33.52 -22.80
N TYR A 228 16.50 -33.23 -21.95
CA TYR A 228 16.64 -32.31 -20.84
C TYR A 228 17.70 -32.77 -19.84
N PRO A 229 18.50 -31.86 -19.27
CA PRO A 229 19.29 -32.19 -18.09
C PRO A 229 18.35 -32.63 -16.96
N ASN A 230 18.63 -33.76 -16.30
CA ASN A 230 17.85 -34.29 -15.16
C ASN A 230 17.52 -33.22 -14.09
N ASN A 231 18.37 -32.22 -13.94
CA ASN A 231 18.21 -31.13 -12.97
C ASN A 231 17.12 -30.10 -13.37
N PHE A 232 16.74 -30.03 -14.65
CA PHE A 232 15.66 -29.15 -15.12
C PHE A 232 14.27 -29.75 -14.86
N VAL A 233 14.14 -31.07 -14.96
CA VAL A 233 12.93 -31.80 -14.53
C VAL A 233 12.71 -31.64 -13.03
N ALA A 234 13.77 -31.83 -12.21
CA ALA A 234 13.71 -31.60 -10.76
C ALA A 234 13.33 -30.15 -10.40
N LEU A 235 13.72 -29.17 -11.22
CA LEU A 235 13.33 -27.77 -11.07
C LEU A 235 11.82 -27.55 -11.31
N LEU A 236 11.28 -28.15 -12.38
CA LEU A 236 9.85 -28.11 -12.65
C LEU A 236 9.05 -28.80 -11.54
N GLU A 237 9.55 -29.92 -11.02
CA GLU A 237 8.94 -30.63 -9.89
C GLU A 237 8.87 -29.76 -8.62
N ASN A 238 9.96 -29.07 -8.25
CA ASN A 238 9.97 -28.15 -7.10
C ASN A 238 8.98 -26.97 -7.28
N LEU A 239 8.92 -26.39 -8.48
CA LEU A 239 8.00 -25.28 -8.77
C LEU A 239 6.53 -25.73 -8.85
N VAL A 240 6.32 -27.00 -9.19
CA VAL A 240 5.02 -27.65 -9.15
C VAL A 240 4.57 -27.87 -7.70
N GLU A 241 5.48 -28.27 -6.81
CA GLU A 241 5.24 -28.35 -5.37
C GLU A 241 4.93 -26.98 -4.75
N GLU A 242 5.59 -25.92 -5.20
CA GLU A 242 5.27 -24.52 -4.83
C GLU A 242 3.94 -24.00 -5.42
N GLY A 243 3.37 -24.75 -6.38
CA GLY A 243 2.02 -24.55 -6.87
C GLY A 243 1.84 -23.49 -7.96
N HIS A 244 2.88 -23.24 -8.76
CA HIS A 244 2.86 -22.24 -9.82
C HIS A 244 1.91 -22.62 -10.97
N LYS A 245 0.86 -21.81 -11.17
CA LYS A 245 -0.25 -22.10 -12.08
C LYS A 245 0.17 -22.36 -13.53
N ALA A 246 1.04 -21.53 -14.09
CA ALA A 246 1.46 -21.66 -15.49
C ALA A 246 2.36 -22.87 -15.70
N VAL A 247 3.23 -23.19 -14.74
CA VAL A 247 4.11 -24.36 -14.80
C VAL A 247 3.25 -25.62 -14.88
N ILE A 248 2.28 -25.80 -13.97
CA ILE A 248 1.36 -26.95 -14.00
C ILE A 248 0.61 -27.04 -15.34
N ALA A 249 0.05 -25.93 -15.82
CA ALA A 249 -0.72 -25.92 -17.08
C ALA A 249 0.16 -26.21 -18.30
N TRP A 250 1.40 -25.72 -18.30
CA TRP A 250 2.36 -25.93 -19.37
C TRP A 250 2.90 -27.36 -19.34
N THR A 251 3.28 -27.90 -18.17
CA THR A 251 3.78 -29.28 -18.03
C THR A 251 2.74 -30.28 -18.55
N ILE A 252 1.46 -30.07 -18.20
CA ILE A 252 0.36 -30.87 -18.75
C ILE A 252 0.28 -30.75 -20.28
N GLY A 253 0.40 -29.53 -20.82
CA GLY A 253 0.41 -29.32 -22.28
C GLY A 253 1.60 -30.00 -22.97
N SER A 254 2.79 -29.96 -22.38
CA SER A 254 4.00 -30.54 -22.94
C SER A 254 4.00 -32.07 -22.91
N LEU A 255 3.56 -32.68 -21.82
CA LEU A 255 3.40 -34.13 -21.73
C LEU A 255 2.49 -34.66 -22.84
N MET A 256 1.40 -33.94 -23.16
CA MET A 256 0.49 -34.30 -24.25
C MET A 256 1.11 -34.19 -25.65
N VAL A 257 2.09 -33.29 -25.85
CA VAL A 257 2.75 -33.08 -27.15
C VAL A 257 3.90 -34.07 -27.35
N GLU A 258 4.70 -34.31 -26.32
CA GLU A 258 5.93 -35.10 -26.42
C GLU A 258 5.69 -36.61 -26.49
N LEU A 259 4.74 -37.12 -25.71
CA LEU A 259 4.48 -38.56 -25.58
C LEU A 259 3.37 -39.05 -26.51
N GLY A 260 2.88 -38.20 -27.42
CA GLY A 260 1.71 -38.49 -28.24
C GLY A 260 0.39 -38.48 -27.46
N GLU A 261 -0.73 -38.64 -28.17
CA GLU A 261 -2.06 -38.35 -27.63
C GLU A 261 -2.45 -39.26 -26.45
N GLU A 262 -2.24 -40.57 -26.57
CA GLU A 262 -2.70 -41.54 -25.56
C GLU A 262 -1.78 -41.60 -24.32
N GLU A 263 -0.47 -41.73 -24.53
CA GLU A 263 0.51 -41.79 -23.44
C GLU A 263 0.70 -40.42 -22.77
N GLY A 264 0.73 -39.34 -23.54
CA GLY A 264 0.79 -37.98 -23.02
C GLY A 264 -0.45 -37.58 -22.22
N SER A 265 -1.65 -38.00 -22.64
CA SER A 265 -2.88 -37.80 -21.86
C SER A 265 -2.82 -38.53 -20.52
N ARG A 266 -2.36 -39.80 -20.51
CA ARG A 266 -2.21 -40.57 -19.26
C ARG A 266 -1.20 -39.93 -18.31
N ALA A 267 -0.04 -39.51 -18.83
CA ALA A 267 1.00 -38.85 -18.04
C ALA A 267 0.52 -37.51 -17.46
N ALA A 268 -0.14 -36.67 -18.28
CA ALA A 268 -0.69 -35.39 -17.85
C ALA A 268 -1.75 -35.52 -16.75
N VAL A 269 -2.64 -36.52 -16.87
CA VAL A 269 -3.64 -36.83 -15.84
C VAL A 269 -2.95 -37.26 -14.54
N ALA A 270 -2.03 -38.23 -14.60
CA ALA A 270 -1.33 -38.74 -13.42
C ALA A 270 -0.57 -37.62 -12.67
N PHE A 271 0.12 -36.76 -13.42
CA PHE A 271 0.80 -35.59 -12.88
C PHE A 271 -0.17 -34.63 -12.20
N ASN A 272 -1.27 -34.26 -12.87
CA ASN A 272 -2.26 -33.33 -12.31
C ASN A 272 -2.98 -33.91 -11.08
N GLU A 273 -3.24 -35.22 -11.05
CA GLU A 273 -3.83 -35.91 -9.89
C GLU A 273 -2.93 -35.80 -8.65
N LYS A 274 -1.63 -36.08 -8.80
CA LYS A 274 -0.65 -35.97 -7.69
C LYS A 274 -0.68 -34.59 -7.04
N ILE A 275 -0.73 -33.54 -7.86
CA ILE A 275 -0.70 -32.15 -7.40
C ILE A 275 -2.06 -31.71 -6.84
N ALA A 276 -3.16 -32.18 -7.43
CA ALA A 276 -4.50 -31.93 -6.92
C ALA A 276 -4.72 -32.56 -5.54
N LEU A 277 -4.14 -33.75 -5.30
CA LEU A 277 -4.17 -34.42 -3.99
C LEU A 277 -3.47 -33.60 -2.89
N GLN A 278 -2.44 -32.83 -3.25
CA GLN A 278 -1.76 -31.90 -2.33
C GLN A 278 -2.57 -30.63 -2.04
N GLY A 279 -3.79 -30.50 -2.58
CA GLY A 279 -4.65 -29.32 -2.37
C GLY A 279 -4.35 -28.15 -3.29
N ASN A 280 -3.53 -28.34 -4.33
CA ASN A 280 -3.20 -27.28 -5.26
C ASN A 280 -4.44 -26.83 -6.06
N GLN A 281 -4.81 -25.55 -5.91
CA GLN A 281 -6.04 -25.08 -6.54
C GLN A 281 -6.01 -25.10 -8.07
N THR A 282 -4.86 -24.85 -8.67
CA THR A 282 -4.72 -24.86 -10.13
C THR A 282 -4.99 -26.26 -10.64
N ALA A 283 -4.32 -27.27 -10.08
CA ALA A 283 -4.49 -28.66 -10.47
C ALA A 283 -5.94 -29.15 -10.24
N ILE A 284 -6.54 -28.78 -9.10
CA ILE A 284 -7.97 -29.03 -8.83
C ILE A 284 -8.86 -28.40 -9.91
N ASN A 285 -8.58 -27.16 -10.32
CA ASN A 285 -9.37 -26.48 -11.34
C ASN A 285 -9.16 -27.12 -12.74
N ILE A 286 -7.93 -27.54 -13.06
CA ILE A 286 -7.61 -28.24 -14.30
C ILE A 286 -8.35 -29.57 -14.35
N LYS A 287 -8.33 -30.37 -13.27
CA LYS A 287 -9.07 -31.63 -13.15
C LYS A 287 -10.57 -31.43 -13.37
N ILE A 288 -11.19 -30.51 -12.63
CA ILE A 288 -12.64 -30.24 -12.76
C ILE A 288 -13.00 -29.80 -14.18
N GLN A 289 -12.21 -28.92 -14.81
CA GLN A 289 -12.47 -28.48 -16.18
C GLN A 289 -12.19 -29.57 -17.20
N GLY A 290 -11.15 -30.37 -16.99
CA GLY A 290 -10.78 -31.52 -17.81
C GLY A 290 -11.91 -32.53 -17.85
N LEU A 291 -12.35 -33.00 -16.68
CA LEU A 291 -13.49 -33.90 -16.55
C LEU A 291 -14.77 -33.28 -17.13
N ALA A 292 -15.07 -32.02 -16.85
CA ALA A 292 -16.30 -31.40 -17.35
C ALA A 292 -16.35 -31.21 -18.89
N LYS A 293 -15.19 -31.06 -19.55
CA LYS A 293 -15.12 -30.67 -20.97
C LYS A 293 -14.37 -31.65 -21.88
N GLY A 294 -13.70 -32.67 -21.35
CA GLY A 294 -12.79 -33.53 -22.10
C GLY A 294 -11.51 -32.79 -22.50
N LYS A 295 -10.74 -32.27 -21.53
CA LYS A 295 -9.52 -31.48 -21.78
C LYS A 295 -8.36 -31.93 -20.90
N ASN A 296 -7.13 -31.59 -21.30
CA ASN A 296 -5.92 -31.80 -20.50
C ASN A 296 -5.70 -33.29 -20.15
N GLY A 297 -5.93 -34.18 -21.12
CA GLY A 297 -5.85 -35.63 -20.96
C GLY A 297 -7.04 -36.29 -20.24
N TYR A 298 -7.94 -35.52 -19.63
CA TYR A 298 -9.12 -36.08 -18.97
C TYR A 298 -10.24 -36.41 -19.98
N PRO A 299 -10.81 -37.63 -19.96
CA PRO A 299 -12.01 -37.93 -20.71
C PRO A 299 -13.19 -37.10 -20.17
N LYS A 300 -14.11 -36.70 -21.07
CA LYS A 300 -15.29 -35.93 -20.68
C LYS A 300 -16.20 -36.79 -19.80
N ASN A 301 -16.23 -36.46 -18.51
CA ASN A 301 -17.07 -37.06 -17.49
C ASN A 301 -17.57 -35.95 -16.53
N PRO A 302 -18.64 -35.23 -16.92
CA PRO A 302 -19.25 -34.16 -16.11
C PRO A 302 -19.66 -34.62 -14.71
N GLU A 303 -20.13 -35.86 -14.58
CA GLU A 303 -20.58 -36.46 -13.32
C GLU A 303 -19.40 -36.61 -12.34
N ALA A 304 -18.25 -37.09 -12.82
CA ALA A 304 -17.03 -37.17 -12.01
C ALA A 304 -16.49 -35.78 -11.62
N ALA A 305 -16.63 -34.77 -12.49
CA ALA A 305 -16.27 -33.38 -12.16
C ALA A 305 -17.12 -32.84 -11.00
N VAL A 306 -18.44 -33.10 -11.04
CA VAL A 306 -19.39 -32.73 -9.99
C VAL A 306 -19.05 -33.46 -8.71
N ALA A 307 -18.95 -34.80 -8.75
CA ALA A 307 -18.65 -35.62 -7.56
C ALA A 307 -17.36 -35.16 -6.87
N PHE A 308 -16.29 -34.94 -7.62
CA PHE A 308 -15.04 -34.42 -7.08
C PHE A 308 -15.21 -33.03 -6.43
N ASN A 309 -15.92 -32.10 -7.08
CA ASN A 309 -16.16 -30.78 -6.50
C ASN A 309 -17.08 -30.84 -5.25
N GLU A 310 -18.03 -31.78 -5.17
CA GLU A 310 -18.86 -32.00 -3.99
C GLU A 310 -18.01 -32.42 -2.78
N THR A 311 -17.04 -33.33 -2.94
CA THR A 311 -16.15 -33.70 -1.82
C THR A 311 -15.34 -32.51 -1.28
N LEU A 312 -15.02 -31.53 -2.14
CA LEU A 312 -14.33 -30.30 -1.73
C LEU A 312 -15.29 -29.33 -1.03
N VAL A 313 -16.54 -29.26 -1.49
CA VAL A 313 -17.60 -28.47 -0.84
C VAL A 313 -17.89 -28.99 0.56
N GLU A 314 -17.94 -30.30 0.76
CA GLU A 314 -18.14 -30.95 2.06
C GLU A 314 -17.03 -30.60 3.06
N ARG A 315 -15.80 -30.43 2.58
CA ARG A 315 -14.65 -29.98 3.37
C ARG A 315 -14.62 -28.46 3.62
N GLY A 316 -15.60 -27.72 3.10
CA GLY A 316 -15.67 -26.27 3.23
C GLY A 316 -14.75 -25.47 2.30
N ASP A 317 -14.26 -26.06 1.19
CA ASP A 317 -13.44 -25.33 0.21
C ASP A 317 -14.25 -24.19 -0.42
N GLU A 318 -13.87 -22.96 -0.10
CA GLU A 318 -14.52 -21.73 -0.55
C GLU A 318 -14.54 -21.55 -2.08
N LYS A 319 -13.54 -22.08 -2.79
CA LYS A 319 -13.51 -22.05 -4.25
C LYS A 319 -14.39 -23.17 -4.83
N ALA A 320 -14.46 -24.33 -4.20
CA ALA A 320 -15.41 -25.39 -4.58
C ALA A 320 -16.86 -24.94 -4.40
N ILE A 321 -17.18 -24.26 -3.28
CA ILE A 321 -18.49 -23.63 -3.04
C ILE A 321 -18.82 -22.62 -4.15
N LYS A 322 -17.86 -21.77 -4.54
CA LYS A 322 -18.04 -20.83 -5.66
C LYS A 322 -18.26 -21.55 -6.99
N ARG A 323 -17.52 -22.64 -7.26
CA ARG A 323 -17.70 -23.45 -8.49
C ARG A 323 -19.07 -24.09 -8.53
N LYS A 324 -19.55 -24.67 -7.42
CA LYS A 324 -20.89 -25.27 -7.31
C LYS A 324 -21.98 -24.24 -7.58
N LEU A 325 -21.93 -23.08 -6.91
CA LEU A 325 -22.90 -22.01 -7.12
C LEU A 325 -22.93 -21.54 -8.58
N LYS A 326 -21.75 -21.26 -9.16
CA LYS A 326 -21.63 -20.86 -10.57
C LYS A 326 -22.05 -21.97 -11.53
N GLY A 327 -21.75 -23.21 -11.19
CA GLY A 327 -22.12 -24.40 -11.95
C GLY A 327 -23.63 -24.55 -12.04
N LEU A 328 -24.32 -24.47 -10.90
CA LEU A 328 -25.78 -24.52 -10.84
C LEU A 328 -26.43 -23.28 -11.50
N GLU A 329 -25.81 -22.10 -11.43
CA GLU A 329 -26.37 -20.89 -12.04
C GLU A 329 -26.22 -20.83 -13.57
N GLU A 330 -25.05 -21.24 -14.08
CA GLU A 330 -24.62 -21.04 -15.47
C GLU A 330 -24.46 -22.35 -16.28
N GLY A 331 -24.58 -23.53 -15.66
CA GLY A 331 -24.33 -24.82 -16.32
C GLY A 331 -22.84 -25.11 -16.54
N LYS A 332 -21.98 -24.83 -15.54
CA LYS A 332 -20.52 -24.95 -15.63
C LYS A 332 -19.97 -26.04 -14.71
N TYR A 333 -18.73 -26.46 -14.98
CA TYR A 333 -17.99 -27.43 -14.13
C TYR A 333 -18.68 -28.79 -13.98
N GLY A 334 -19.44 -29.20 -14.99
CA GLY A 334 -20.20 -30.46 -14.99
C GLY A 334 -21.59 -30.35 -14.36
N TYR A 335 -21.91 -29.25 -13.68
CA TYR A 335 -23.23 -29.04 -13.11
C TYR A 335 -24.26 -28.69 -14.20
N VAL A 336 -25.42 -29.32 -14.12
CA VAL A 336 -26.60 -28.91 -14.89
C VAL A 336 -27.17 -27.62 -14.30
N ARG A 337 -27.52 -26.67 -15.17
CA ARG A 337 -28.08 -25.38 -14.75
C ARG A 337 -29.39 -25.59 -13.98
N ASN A 338 -29.41 -25.19 -12.72
CA ASN A 338 -30.55 -25.29 -11.83
C ASN A 338 -30.53 -24.14 -10.80
N ARG A 339 -31.21 -23.02 -11.13
CA ARG A 339 -31.29 -21.84 -10.26
C ARG A 339 -31.93 -22.14 -8.90
N LYS A 340 -32.94 -23.03 -8.85
CA LYS A 340 -33.58 -23.44 -7.58
C LYS A 340 -32.58 -24.12 -6.65
N ALA A 341 -31.75 -25.01 -7.19
CA ALA A 341 -30.68 -25.66 -6.43
C ALA A 341 -29.59 -24.66 -6.00
N THR A 342 -29.25 -23.66 -6.82
CA THR A 342 -28.33 -22.58 -6.43
C THR A 342 -28.83 -21.85 -5.19
N VAL A 343 -30.12 -21.46 -5.18
CA VAL A 343 -30.75 -20.77 -4.04
C VAL A 343 -30.76 -21.68 -2.82
N ALA A 344 -31.26 -22.92 -2.94
CA ALA A 344 -31.33 -23.86 -1.83
C ALA A 344 -29.96 -24.11 -1.18
N PHE A 345 -28.91 -24.28 -2.00
CA PHE A 345 -27.55 -24.43 -1.50
C PHE A 345 -27.05 -23.17 -0.79
N ASN A 346 -27.34 -21.97 -1.31
CA ASN A 346 -26.96 -20.73 -0.65
C ASN A 346 -27.72 -20.50 0.68
N GLU A 347 -28.98 -20.94 0.79
CA GLU A 347 -29.75 -20.92 2.05
C GLU A 347 -29.13 -21.84 3.11
N ILE A 348 -28.65 -23.03 2.74
CA ILE A 348 -27.93 -23.92 3.66
C ILE A 348 -26.68 -23.23 4.21
N LEU A 349 -25.90 -22.57 3.34
CA LEU A 349 -24.71 -21.81 3.76
C LEU A 349 -25.07 -20.63 4.67
N ILE A 350 -26.21 -19.96 4.45
CA ILE A 350 -26.70 -18.89 5.34
C ILE A 350 -27.02 -19.45 6.72
N LYS A 351 -27.69 -20.61 6.81
CA LYS A 351 -28.00 -21.26 8.09
C LYS A 351 -26.73 -21.62 8.87
N GLN A 352 -25.63 -21.90 8.18
CA GLN A 352 -24.30 -22.13 8.76
C GLN A 352 -23.56 -20.82 9.13
N GLY A 353 -24.19 -19.65 8.98
CA GLY A 353 -23.56 -18.36 9.28
C GLY A 353 -22.59 -17.85 8.21
N ASN A 354 -22.61 -18.41 6.99
CA ASN A 354 -21.69 -18.00 5.93
C ASN A 354 -22.00 -16.56 5.46
N GLN A 355 -21.10 -15.64 5.82
CA GLN A 355 -21.23 -14.21 5.52
C GLN A 355 -21.22 -13.88 4.02
N LYS A 356 -20.57 -14.70 3.18
CA LYS A 356 -20.62 -14.53 1.72
C LYS A 356 -21.97 -14.98 1.17
N ALA A 357 -22.57 -16.02 1.73
CA ALA A 357 -23.89 -16.49 1.33
C ALA A 357 -24.99 -15.48 1.67
N ILE A 358 -24.91 -14.84 2.85
CA ILE A 358 -25.77 -13.70 3.22
C ILE A 358 -25.66 -12.56 2.19
N LYS A 359 -24.42 -12.19 1.84
CA LYS A 359 -24.18 -11.14 0.83
C LYS A 359 -24.76 -11.51 -0.54
N ARG A 360 -24.62 -12.78 -0.96
CA ARG A 360 -25.19 -13.29 -2.22
C ARG A 360 -26.70 -13.21 -2.21
N LYS A 361 -27.39 -13.66 -1.15
CA LYS A 361 -28.85 -13.56 -1.04
C LYS A 361 -29.32 -12.12 -1.12
N LEU A 362 -28.72 -11.21 -0.35
CA LEU A 362 -29.06 -9.79 -0.42
C LEU A 362 -28.87 -9.23 -1.84
N THR A 363 -27.72 -9.48 -2.46
CA THR A 363 -27.44 -9.02 -3.84
C THR A 363 -28.39 -9.67 -4.85
N GLY A 364 -28.75 -10.93 -4.62
CA GLY A 364 -29.67 -11.70 -5.45
C GLY A 364 -31.08 -11.15 -5.40
N LEU A 365 -31.60 -10.92 -4.19
CA LEU A 365 -32.91 -10.30 -3.99
C LEU A 365 -32.92 -8.83 -4.44
N THR A 366 -31.81 -8.08 -4.35
CA THR A 366 -31.80 -6.68 -4.81
C THR A 366 -31.70 -6.55 -6.34
N TYR A 367 -31.04 -7.47 -7.05
CA TYR A 367 -30.69 -7.29 -8.47
C TYR A 367 -30.94 -8.51 -9.36
N GLY A 368 -31.67 -9.52 -8.88
CA GLY A 368 -31.97 -10.75 -9.65
C GLY A 368 -30.75 -11.62 -9.95
N LYS A 369 -29.78 -11.71 -9.03
CA LYS A 369 -28.50 -12.45 -9.20
C LYS A 369 -28.45 -13.75 -8.38
N TYR A 370 -27.50 -14.63 -8.69
CA TYR A 370 -27.21 -15.84 -7.90
C TYR A 370 -28.39 -16.81 -7.79
N GLY A 371 -29.24 -16.84 -8.84
CA GLY A 371 -30.44 -17.67 -8.87
C GLY A 371 -31.66 -17.10 -8.13
N TYR A 372 -31.52 -15.99 -7.40
CA TYR A 372 -32.65 -15.31 -6.74
C TYR A 372 -33.43 -14.46 -7.75
N ILE A 373 -34.75 -14.41 -7.58
CA ILE A 373 -35.63 -13.46 -8.28
C ILE A 373 -35.48 -12.10 -7.60
N GLU A 374 -35.41 -11.03 -8.39
CA GLU A 374 -35.34 -9.67 -7.87
C GLU A 374 -36.59 -9.36 -7.03
N ASN A 375 -36.38 -9.12 -5.75
CA ASN A 375 -37.36 -8.76 -4.76
C ASN A 375 -36.71 -7.85 -3.69
N PRO A 376 -36.55 -6.54 -3.98
CA PRO A 376 -35.88 -5.61 -3.06
C PRO A 376 -36.56 -5.51 -1.68
N ARG A 377 -37.88 -5.75 -1.63
CA ARG A 377 -38.65 -5.78 -0.38
C ARG A 377 -38.24 -6.97 0.50
N GLU A 378 -38.10 -8.16 -0.07
CA GLU A 378 -37.58 -9.32 0.66
C GLU A 378 -36.11 -9.14 1.06
N ALA A 379 -35.29 -8.49 0.22
CA ALA A 379 -33.91 -8.15 0.57
C ALA A 379 -33.86 -7.26 1.84
N PHE A 380 -34.78 -6.30 1.92
CA PHE A 380 -34.94 -5.43 3.08
C PHE A 380 -35.37 -6.23 4.32
N VAL A 381 -36.47 -6.97 4.25
CA VAL A 381 -36.97 -7.79 5.36
C VAL A 381 -35.89 -8.76 5.86
N PHE A 382 -35.18 -9.43 4.95
CA PHE A 382 -34.08 -10.31 5.31
C PHE A 382 -32.96 -9.56 6.03
N ASN A 383 -32.60 -8.35 5.60
CA ASN A 383 -31.61 -7.54 6.31
C ASN A 383 -32.11 -7.11 7.70
N GLU A 384 -33.39 -6.79 7.87
CA GLU A 384 -33.96 -6.43 9.18
C GLU A 384 -33.86 -7.59 10.17
N THR A 385 -34.15 -8.82 9.74
CA THR A 385 -33.96 -10.00 10.62
C THR A 385 -32.50 -10.20 11.07
N LEU A 386 -31.53 -9.73 10.27
CA LEU A 386 -30.12 -9.76 10.63
C LEU A 386 -29.75 -8.60 11.57
N VAL A 387 -30.38 -7.43 11.39
CA VAL A 387 -30.25 -6.27 12.27
C VAL A 387 -30.77 -6.59 13.67
N GLU A 388 -31.93 -7.24 13.79
CA GLU A 388 -32.53 -7.68 15.05
C GLU A 388 -31.61 -8.64 15.83
N ARG A 389 -30.82 -9.45 15.11
CA ARG A 389 -29.79 -10.33 15.69
C ARG A 389 -28.48 -9.63 16.01
N GLY A 390 -28.39 -8.32 15.77
CA GLY A 390 -27.21 -7.52 15.98
C GLY A 390 -26.07 -7.75 14.96
N ASP A 391 -26.34 -8.28 13.77
CA ASP A 391 -25.30 -8.45 12.73
C ASP A 391 -24.76 -7.08 12.30
N GLU A 392 -23.48 -6.81 12.59
CA GLU A 392 -22.88 -5.50 12.33
C GLU A 392 -22.92 -5.10 10.86
N LYS A 393 -22.79 -6.06 9.94
CA LYS A 393 -22.82 -5.76 8.51
C LYS A 393 -24.24 -5.42 8.08
N ALA A 394 -25.26 -6.04 8.66
CA ALA A 394 -26.66 -5.73 8.43
C ALA A 394 -27.00 -4.34 8.95
N ILE A 395 -26.56 -3.99 10.16
CA ILE A 395 -26.73 -2.64 10.71
C ILE A 395 -26.02 -1.60 9.83
N LYS A 396 -24.78 -1.88 9.39
CA LYS A 396 -24.06 -1.00 8.44
C LYS A 396 -24.79 -0.88 7.10
N ARG A 397 -25.35 -1.97 6.56
CA ARG A 397 -26.16 -1.93 5.32
C ARG A 397 -27.41 -1.08 5.51
N ARG A 398 -28.11 -1.26 6.63
CA ARG A 398 -29.31 -0.50 6.99
C ARG A 398 -29.04 1.00 7.07
N LEU A 399 -27.90 1.38 7.66
CA LEU A 399 -27.50 2.78 7.81
C LEU A 399 -27.00 3.47 6.54
N PHE A 400 -26.48 2.73 5.55
CA PHE A 400 -25.73 3.33 4.43
C PHE A 400 -26.16 2.92 3.02
N LYS A 401 -26.90 1.81 2.85
CA LYS A 401 -27.05 1.16 1.53
C LYS A 401 -28.48 0.97 1.06
N PHE A 402 -29.47 1.01 1.93
CA PHE A 402 -30.85 0.96 1.49
C PHE A 402 -31.28 2.34 0.96
N SER A 403 -31.81 2.33 -0.27
CA SER A 403 -32.32 3.48 -1.02
C SER A 403 -33.24 4.35 -0.14
N PRO A 404 -33.29 5.69 -0.37
CA PRO A 404 -34.21 6.61 0.33
C PRO A 404 -35.67 6.12 0.38
N VAL A 405 -36.09 5.34 -0.62
CA VAL A 405 -37.44 4.76 -0.74
C VAL A 405 -37.80 3.79 0.42
N LEU A 406 -36.82 3.28 1.17
CA LEU A 406 -37.02 2.37 2.31
C LEU A 406 -36.38 2.89 3.61
N GLN A 407 -35.97 4.16 3.67
CA GLN A 407 -35.50 4.75 4.92
C GLN A 407 -36.70 5.08 5.80
N SER A 408 -36.76 4.42 6.97
CA SER A 408 -37.67 4.83 8.03
C SER A 408 -37.25 6.20 8.56
N GLU A 409 -38.24 6.92 9.09
CA GLU A 409 -38.09 8.21 9.75
C GLU A 409 -36.97 8.15 10.82
N GLY A 410 -36.24 9.26 10.99
CA GLY A 410 -34.89 9.32 11.57
C GLY A 410 -34.63 8.73 12.97
N GLY A 411 -35.64 8.20 13.68
CA GLY A 411 -35.50 7.56 14.99
C GLY A 411 -34.66 6.28 14.96
N ASP A 412 -34.79 5.46 13.91
CA ASP A 412 -34.08 4.17 13.84
C ASP A 412 -32.57 4.32 13.65
N GLN A 413 -32.13 5.42 13.01
CA GLN A 413 -30.71 5.63 12.70
C GLN A 413 -29.87 5.83 13.95
N MET A 414 -30.42 6.52 14.96
CA MET A 414 -29.76 6.75 16.24
C MET A 414 -29.57 5.43 16.97
N TRP A 415 -30.64 4.64 17.14
CA TRP A 415 -30.59 3.35 17.83
C TRP A 415 -29.61 2.38 17.16
N LEU A 416 -29.66 2.24 15.83
CA LEU A 416 -28.71 1.41 15.07
C LEU A 416 -27.26 1.88 15.25
N ASN A 417 -27.04 3.19 15.35
CA ASN A 417 -25.73 3.74 15.61
C ASN A 417 -25.26 3.45 17.05
N GLU A 418 -26.15 3.50 18.04
CA GLU A 418 -25.86 3.13 19.43
C GLU A 418 -25.41 1.67 19.56
N THR A 419 -26.09 0.73 18.92
CA THR A 419 -25.68 -0.69 18.92
C THR A 419 -24.26 -0.88 18.36
N LEU A 420 -23.86 -0.09 17.36
CA LEU A 420 -22.49 -0.13 16.83
C LEU A 420 -21.48 0.59 17.75
N VAL A 421 -21.91 1.62 18.47
CA VAL A 421 -21.08 2.30 19.48
C VAL A 421 -20.74 1.35 20.62
N GLU A 422 -21.71 0.58 21.11
CA GLU A 422 -21.51 -0.43 22.17
C GLU A 422 -20.48 -1.50 21.75
N LYS A 423 -20.42 -1.82 20.45
CA LYS A 423 -19.42 -2.75 19.87
C LYS A 423 -18.07 -2.09 19.56
N GLY A 424 -17.89 -0.81 19.88
CA GLY A 424 -16.64 -0.08 19.65
C GLY A 424 -16.39 0.31 18.19
N ASP A 425 -17.43 0.36 17.34
CA ASP A 425 -17.25 0.74 15.93
C ASP A 425 -16.78 2.20 15.80
N LYS A 426 -15.58 2.38 15.23
CA LYS A 426 -14.93 3.69 15.11
C LYS A 426 -15.70 4.71 14.29
N LYS A 427 -16.52 4.26 13.33
CA LYS A 427 -17.37 5.15 12.50
C LYS A 427 -18.63 5.51 13.26
N ALA A 428 -19.23 4.56 13.99
CA ALA A 428 -20.39 4.81 14.81
C ALA A 428 -20.11 5.79 15.95
N ILE A 429 -18.98 5.63 16.65
CA ILE A 429 -18.48 6.58 17.65
C ILE A 429 -18.34 7.98 17.04
N LYS A 430 -17.77 8.09 15.82
CA LYS A 430 -17.64 9.38 15.13
C LYS A 430 -19.00 10.00 14.82
N ARG A 431 -19.97 9.20 14.35
CA ARG A 431 -21.32 9.68 14.03
C ARG A 431 -22.06 10.15 15.27
N LYS A 432 -22.01 9.39 16.37
CA LYS A 432 -22.61 9.79 17.65
C LYS A 432 -22.05 11.13 18.12
N LEU A 433 -20.72 11.30 18.07
CA LEU A 433 -20.08 12.56 18.43
C LEU A 433 -20.53 13.72 17.54
N LEU A 434 -20.49 13.56 16.22
CA LEU A 434 -20.96 14.59 15.29
C LEU A 434 -22.44 14.89 15.49
N GLY A 435 -23.23 13.87 15.82
CA GLY A 435 -24.65 13.99 16.11
C GLY A 435 -24.90 14.84 17.35
N LEU A 436 -24.26 14.49 18.45
CA LEU A 436 -24.35 15.23 19.71
C LEU A 436 -23.75 16.64 19.62
N THR A 437 -22.87 16.94 18.66
CA THR A 437 -22.29 18.29 18.52
C THR A 437 -23.00 19.16 17.50
N PHE A 438 -23.62 18.58 16.47
CA PHE A 438 -24.13 19.34 15.31
C PHE A 438 -25.55 18.92 14.86
N SER A 439 -26.29 18.18 15.68
CA SER A 439 -27.63 17.66 15.34
C SER A 439 -27.67 16.81 14.06
N HIS A 440 -26.69 15.92 13.89
CA HIS A 440 -26.60 15.00 12.75
C HIS A 440 -26.99 13.55 13.10
N TYR A 441 -27.30 12.74 12.09
CA TYR A 441 -27.53 11.29 12.24
C TYR A 441 -28.63 10.90 13.24
N GLY A 442 -29.67 11.74 13.37
CA GLY A 442 -30.79 11.50 14.29
C GLY A 442 -30.53 11.87 15.75
N TYR A 443 -29.36 12.42 16.08
CA TYR A 443 -29.06 12.94 17.41
C TYR A 443 -29.45 14.42 17.51
N VAL A 444 -29.97 14.83 18.66
CA VAL A 444 -30.13 16.24 19.03
C VAL A 444 -28.81 16.75 19.59
N ALA A 445 -28.37 17.94 19.17
CA ALA A 445 -27.17 18.56 19.71
C ALA A 445 -27.27 18.70 21.23
N ASN A 446 -26.30 18.13 21.93
CA ASN A 446 -26.11 18.18 23.37
C ASN A 446 -24.61 18.06 23.65
N TYR A 447 -23.96 19.20 23.86
CA TYR A 447 -22.51 19.28 24.08
C TYR A 447 -22.08 18.58 25.38
N GLU A 448 -22.90 18.64 26.42
CA GLU A 448 -22.64 17.97 27.70
C GLU A 448 -22.64 16.45 27.52
N ALA A 449 -23.61 15.92 26.78
CA ALA A 449 -23.65 14.50 26.42
C ALA A 449 -22.48 14.09 25.53
N ALA A 450 -22.03 14.96 24.60
CA ALA A 450 -20.84 14.71 23.80
C ALA A 450 -19.58 14.61 24.66
N ILE A 451 -19.38 15.53 25.61
CA ILE A 451 -18.29 15.50 26.58
C ILE A 451 -18.36 14.24 27.42
N ALA A 452 -19.50 13.96 28.05
CA ALA A 452 -19.69 12.78 28.91
C ALA A 452 -19.37 11.48 28.16
N PHE A 453 -19.79 11.39 26.89
CA PHE A 453 -19.47 10.26 26.03
C PHE A 453 -17.97 10.15 25.72
N ILE A 454 -17.27 11.25 25.43
CA ILE A 454 -15.81 11.28 25.25
C ILE A 454 -15.10 10.84 26.52
N GLU A 455 -15.47 11.37 27.68
CA GLU A 455 -14.86 11.01 28.97
C GLU A 455 -15.06 9.53 29.29
N GLY A 456 -16.24 8.98 29.02
CA GLY A 456 -16.51 7.54 29.16
C GLY A 456 -15.58 6.68 28.31
N LEU A 457 -15.35 7.08 27.05
CA LEU A 457 -14.42 6.37 26.15
C LEU A 457 -12.95 6.52 26.57
N ILE A 458 -12.56 7.67 27.14
CA ILE A 458 -11.20 7.88 27.67
C ILE A 458 -10.93 6.92 28.84
N LYS A 459 -11.91 6.74 29.74
CA LYS A 459 -11.80 5.78 30.85
C LYS A 459 -11.59 4.33 30.38
N GLN A 460 -12.07 3.99 29.18
CA GLN A 460 -11.85 2.69 28.53
C GLN A 460 -10.52 2.61 27.74
N GLY A 461 -9.66 3.63 27.82
CA GLY A 461 -8.39 3.67 27.09
C GLY A 461 -8.52 3.96 25.59
N ASN A 462 -9.66 4.53 25.13
CA ASN A 462 -9.88 4.78 23.71
C ASN A 462 -8.98 5.92 23.20
N LYS A 463 -7.93 5.57 22.45
CA LYS A 463 -6.96 6.51 21.86
C LYS A 463 -7.59 7.62 21.02
N LYS A 464 -8.73 7.35 20.37
CA LYS A 464 -9.42 8.35 19.54
C LYS A 464 -10.13 9.37 20.42
N ALA A 465 -10.75 8.95 21.52
CA ALA A 465 -11.38 9.84 22.48
C ALA A 465 -10.36 10.79 23.15
N ILE A 466 -9.18 10.27 23.52
CA ILE A 466 -8.06 11.07 24.03
C ILE A 466 -7.71 12.19 23.03
N ARG A 467 -7.51 11.85 21.75
CA ARG A 467 -7.24 12.85 20.70
C ARG A 467 -8.36 13.86 20.52
N LEU A 468 -9.61 13.46 20.72
CA LEU A 468 -10.77 14.35 20.60
C LEU A 468 -10.81 15.36 21.75
N LYS A 469 -10.56 14.94 23.00
CA LYS A 469 -10.45 15.85 24.15
C LYS A 469 -9.27 16.82 24.01
N LEU A 470 -8.09 16.34 23.61
CA LEU A 470 -6.94 17.21 23.29
C LEU A 470 -7.33 18.30 22.28
N LYS A 471 -7.95 17.93 21.16
CA LYS A 471 -8.42 18.88 20.14
C LYS A 471 -9.53 19.79 20.67
N GLY A 472 -10.43 19.25 21.50
CA GLY A 472 -11.54 19.98 22.09
C GLY A 472 -11.05 21.12 22.95
N LEU A 473 -10.18 20.83 23.93
CA LEU A 473 -9.62 21.85 24.83
C LEU A 473 -8.62 22.79 24.12
N THR A 474 -7.94 22.34 23.05
CA THR A 474 -7.02 23.19 22.28
C THR A 474 -7.76 24.19 21.38
N TYR A 475 -8.84 23.75 20.71
CA TYR A 475 -9.47 24.50 19.61
C TYR A 475 -10.94 24.87 19.86
N GLY A 476 -11.53 24.52 21.00
CA GLY A 476 -12.96 24.72 21.27
C GLY A 476 -13.85 23.85 20.39
N ARG A 477 -13.66 22.52 20.43
CA ARG A 477 -14.40 21.57 19.56
C ARG A 477 -15.01 20.42 20.36
N TYR A 478 -15.98 19.74 19.74
CA TYR A 478 -16.61 18.53 20.28
C TYR A 478 -17.28 18.72 21.65
N GLY A 479 -17.87 19.91 21.86
CA GLY A 479 -18.52 20.30 23.11
C GLY A 479 -17.57 20.97 24.11
N TYR A 480 -16.26 20.78 24.02
CA TYR A 480 -15.31 21.46 24.89
C TYR A 480 -15.13 22.93 24.49
N LEU A 481 -15.10 23.82 25.49
CA LEU A 481 -14.59 25.17 25.34
C LEU A 481 -13.06 25.14 25.26
N LYS A 482 -12.47 26.09 24.52
CA LYS A 482 -11.01 26.23 24.45
C LYS A 482 -10.49 26.59 25.86
N ASN A 483 -9.73 25.70 26.46
CA ASN A 483 -9.18 25.86 27.80
C ASN A 483 -7.81 25.16 27.89
N THR A 484 -6.76 25.88 27.52
CA THR A 484 -5.39 25.34 27.53
C THR A 484 -4.85 25.12 28.94
N THR A 485 -5.38 25.83 29.94
CA THR A 485 -5.03 25.65 31.35
C THR A 485 -5.52 24.30 31.87
N GLU A 486 -6.80 23.99 31.63
CA GLU A 486 -7.39 22.68 31.97
C GLU A 486 -6.71 21.55 31.18
N LEU A 487 -6.41 21.79 29.90
CA LEU A 487 -5.69 20.82 29.06
C LEU A 487 -4.33 20.45 29.65
N LYS A 488 -3.53 21.46 30.04
CA LYS A 488 -2.23 21.26 30.69
C LYS A 488 -2.40 20.44 31.97
N ALA A 489 -3.28 20.86 32.86
CA ALA A 489 -3.52 20.19 34.13
C ALA A 489 -3.95 18.73 33.94
N TRP A 490 -4.79 18.45 32.94
CA TRP A 490 -5.21 17.09 32.61
C TRP A 490 -4.06 16.24 32.07
N ILE A 491 -3.22 16.78 31.17
CA ILE A 491 -2.03 16.08 30.66
C ILE A 491 -1.07 15.75 31.81
N GLU A 492 -0.80 16.70 32.69
CA GLU A 492 0.08 16.51 33.86
C GLU A 492 -0.48 15.42 34.80
N ALA A 493 -1.78 15.46 35.09
CA ALA A 493 -2.43 14.44 35.91
C ALA A 493 -2.34 13.04 35.30
N GLU A 494 -2.49 12.90 33.99
CA GLU A 494 -2.38 11.61 33.29
C GLU A 494 -0.92 11.12 33.19
N ALA A 495 0.04 12.05 33.08
CA ALA A 495 1.46 11.72 33.15
C ALA A 495 1.83 11.13 34.52
N VAL A 496 1.33 11.71 35.62
CA VAL A 496 1.51 11.18 36.98
C VAL A 496 0.96 9.74 37.10
N LYS A 497 -0.12 9.42 36.39
CA LYS A 497 -0.71 8.06 36.35
C LYS A 497 0.07 7.05 35.48
N GLY A 498 1.16 7.46 34.82
CA GLY A 498 1.90 6.54 33.95
C GLY A 498 1.46 6.54 32.48
N ALA A 499 0.55 7.45 32.07
CA ALA A 499 0.00 7.40 30.73
C ALA A 499 1.04 7.85 29.67
N ARG A 500 1.57 6.91 28.89
CA ARG A 500 2.62 7.18 27.89
C ARG A 500 2.28 8.30 26.88
N TRP A 501 1.01 8.43 26.50
CA TRP A 501 0.59 9.50 25.59
C TRP A 501 0.71 10.88 26.23
N ALA A 502 0.50 10.97 27.55
CA ALA A 502 0.62 12.22 28.29
C ALA A 502 2.09 12.65 28.37
N TYR A 503 3.03 11.71 28.55
CA TYR A 503 4.47 12.02 28.46
C TYR A 503 4.85 12.66 27.14
N TYR A 504 4.37 12.10 26.04
CA TYR A 504 4.60 12.66 24.71
C TYR A 504 3.98 14.06 24.56
N CYS A 505 2.75 14.26 25.05
CA CYS A 505 2.10 15.56 25.03
C CYS A 505 2.84 16.61 25.88
N THR A 506 3.36 16.24 27.06
CA THR A 506 4.18 17.13 27.90
C THR A 506 5.47 17.54 27.19
N ALA A 507 6.21 16.58 26.62
CA ALA A 507 7.45 16.86 25.90
C ALA A 507 7.24 17.81 24.71
N ILE A 508 6.20 17.57 23.90
CA ILE A 508 5.86 18.46 22.78
C ILE A 508 5.35 19.82 23.29
N GLY A 509 4.56 19.83 24.37
CA GLY A 509 4.08 21.05 25.01
C GLY A 509 5.24 21.95 25.41
N LEU A 510 6.21 21.42 26.16
CA LEU A 510 7.43 22.12 26.56
C LEU A 510 8.28 22.54 25.35
N LYS A 511 8.40 21.70 24.33
CA LYS A 511 9.21 22.02 23.14
C LYS A 511 8.62 23.15 22.30
N HIS A 512 7.29 23.22 22.16
CA HIS A 512 6.64 24.09 21.18
C HIS A 512 5.72 25.15 21.78
N GLY A 513 5.56 25.19 23.10
CA GLY A 513 4.66 26.13 23.75
C GLY A 513 3.18 25.85 23.47
N ILE A 514 2.82 24.57 23.30
CA ILE A 514 1.45 24.15 23.00
C ILE A 514 0.80 23.46 24.19
N PHE A 515 -0.51 23.22 24.11
CA PHE A 515 -1.30 22.58 25.19
C PHE A 515 -1.26 23.31 26.54
N GLY A 516 -0.92 24.61 26.55
CA GLY A 516 -0.82 25.43 27.77
C GLY A 516 0.55 25.42 28.44
N PHE A 517 1.54 24.72 27.88
CA PHE A 517 2.92 24.77 28.35
C PHE A 517 3.63 26.01 27.79
N THR A 518 4.55 26.57 28.57
CA THR A 518 5.52 27.57 28.10
C THR A 518 6.70 26.87 27.44
N ILE A 519 7.30 27.49 26.42
CA ILE A 519 8.48 26.93 25.74
C ILE A 519 9.63 26.78 26.75
N ASP A 520 10.17 25.58 26.86
CA ASP A 520 11.31 25.22 27.70
C ASP A 520 12.01 23.99 27.08
N HIS A 521 12.98 24.25 26.20
CA HIS A 521 13.65 23.21 25.44
C HIS A 521 14.50 22.29 26.31
N ASP A 522 15.16 22.84 27.33
CA ASP A 522 16.01 22.06 28.23
C ASP A 522 15.15 21.08 29.03
N LYS A 523 14.05 21.55 29.61
CA LYS A 523 13.10 20.65 30.28
C LYS A 523 12.49 19.64 29.32
N ALA A 524 12.18 20.01 28.08
CA ALA A 524 11.67 19.05 27.10
C ALA A 524 12.67 17.91 26.84
N VAL A 525 13.97 18.23 26.69
CA VAL A 525 15.05 17.25 26.49
C VAL A 525 15.22 16.36 27.72
N GLU A 526 15.26 16.95 28.92
CA GLU A 526 15.33 16.19 30.17
C GLU A 526 14.14 15.23 30.31
N TYR A 527 12.93 15.72 30.03
CA TYR A 527 11.70 14.95 30.12
C TYR A 527 11.68 13.77 29.14
N ILE A 528 12.11 13.98 27.89
CA ILE A 528 12.23 12.93 26.87
C ILE A 528 13.20 11.83 27.33
N LYS A 529 14.37 12.23 27.87
CA LYS A 529 15.38 11.29 28.38
C LYS A 529 14.85 10.49 29.57
N PHE A 530 14.24 11.18 30.53
CA PHE A 530 13.75 10.57 31.77
C PHE A 530 12.68 9.50 31.49
N TYR A 531 11.69 9.82 30.65
CA TYR A 531 10.60 8.90 30.31
C TYR A 531 10.89 7.98 29.12
N LYS A 532 12.12 8.02 28.57
CA LYS A 532 12.54 7.25 27.40
C LYS A 532 11.54 7.35 26.23
N ILE A 533 11.05 8.56 25.99
CA ILE A 533 10.08 8.82 24.91
C ILE A 533 10.81 8.58 23.58
N PRO A 534 10.30 7.70 22.69
CA PRO A 534 10.87 7.55 21.36
C PRO A 534 10.69 8.87 20.62
N TYR A 535 11.78 9.60 20.42
CA TYR A 535 11.80 10.92 19.80
C TYR A 535 12.78 10.96 18.65
#